data_AF-A0A2S2P575-F1
#
_entry.id   AF-A0A2S2P575-F1
#
_cell.length_a   1.000
_cell.length_b   1.000
_cell.length_c   1.000
_cell.angle_alpha   90.00
_cell.angle_beta   90.00
_cell.angle_gamma   90.00
#
_symmetry.space_group_name_H-M   'P 1'
#
loop_
_entity.id
_entity.type
_entity.pdbx_description
1 polymer ?
#
loop_
_entity_poly.entity_id
_entity_poly.type
_entity_poly.pdbx_seq_one_letter_code
_entity_poly.pdbx_strand_id
1 'polypeptide(L)'
;MSPRDFLYRLRRSLEKIKISKKIAIVIAFIVTLIFYLSPYWRSSNNRSLEYDELFMKNGLFEKLSFHKQAYDMFDANIRHEPLDPDEKPYKEFIGNGYFGITLDYDSPIYIKGNRALSIPIYWYPIIKIDIEAPSQLATVVSYKNGIAYRYECFSNRLQSSIKYYAFRALPTILVQDIELTNPTDFVLFAKLKKQSHKTHGWSMYSTRSIQLPDLTESFIVESGISTSKTDNPIYGVSITYSQFPISVKVTPHSIFKLRIIIAIEYLALKNSLEFTEIKSILEKKSIESILKVSNYENIEKTHIDIWEKLWSTGFSISMSKASGVLNGDLINATVYNVLSSVRAPSHEISSSPAVLAKVASSLSYVEGCYGANHDTLQAVGLWTNLSSIEKINNAVSLWILTLEKQGCHNLVNAGAAGVAQAMVLSFGNFRFSNQHLEFNMHPKFLHRDFYFRRLNYGNMTHINVTVSVQENNKAIISVAIDRSDKNYYACDGGCLDEPVLLGPEYKTFPVKLTDPVTGILYLTYDKKHMEDLKHAIHVKEVSEAPAHEHHVLALHKHGHRLGGLPTFFWVAIGCLIVIFHLFLFKLIYNEYINWQDKSRIKYGKLAYK
;
A
#
# COMPACT_ATOMS: atom_id res chain seq x y z
N MET A 1 -59.55 20.25 -36.02
CA MET A 1 -59.38 19.43 -37.24
C MET A 1 -59.07 18.02 -36.79
N SER A 2 -59.90 17.04 -37.16
CA SER A 2 -59.89 15.69 -36.57
C SER A 2 -58.65 14.89 -37.00
N PRO A 3 -58.04 14.06 -36.13
CA PRO A 3 -56.95 13.14 -36.50
C PRO A 3 -57.33 12.22 -37.67
N ARG A 4 -58.64 11.93 -37.82
CA ARG A 4 -59.17 11.17 -38.95
C ARG A 4 -59.05 11.92 -40.27
N ASP A 5 -59.21 13.25 -40.29
CA ASP A 5 -59.08 14.06 -41.52
C ASP A 5 -57.63 14.16 -41.98
N PHE A 6 -56.68 14.20 -41.04
CA PHE A 6 -55.25 14.18 -41.35
C PHE A 6 -54.83 12.82 -41.93
N LEU A 7 -55.26 11.72 -41.31
CA LEU A 7 -55.02 10.36 -41.83
C LEU A 7 -55.68 10.13 -43.20
N TYR A 8 -56.88 10.68 -43.43
CA TYR A 8 -57.55 10.59 -44.73
C TYR A 8 -56.80 11.36 -45.83
N ARG A 9 -56.27 12.54 -45.51
CA ARG A 9 -55.45 13.34 -46.44
C ARG A 9 -54.08 12.71 -46.69
N LEU A 10 -53.47 12.09 -45.68
CA LEU A 10 -52.20 11.37 -45.80
C LEU A 10 -52.34 10.08 -46.62
N ARG A 11 -53.44 9.35 -46.44
CA ARG A 11 -53.76 8.17 -47.25
C ARG A 11 -54.00 8.53 -48.71
N ARG A 12 -54.71 9.65 -48.96
CA ARG A 12 -54.97 10.14 -50.32
C ARG A 12 -53.74 10.76 -50.99
N SER A 13 -52.77 11.28 -50.23
CA SER A 13 -51.48 11.72 -50.78
C SER A 13 -50.55 10.55 -51.10
N LEU A 14 -50.58 9.48 -50.29
CA LEU A 14 -49.82 8.24 -50.54
C LEU A 14 -50.39 7.42 -51.70
N GLU A 15 -51.71 7.34 -51.87
CA GLU A 15 -52.36 6.63 -53.00
C GLU A 15 -52.11 7.31 -54.36
N LYS A 16 -51.76 8.61 -54.39
CA LYS A 16 -51.40 9.32 -55.62
C LYS A 16 -49.98 9.04 -56.10
N ILE A 17 -49.12 8.46 -55.27
CA ILE A 17 -47.77 8.08 -55.66
C ILE A 17 -47.83 6.63 -56.14
N LYS A 18 -48.02 6.43 -57.45
CA LYS A 18 -47.75 5.13 -58.10
C LYS A 18 -46.24 4.87 -58.07
N ILE A 19 -45.72 4.48 -56.89
CA ILE A 19 -44.38 3.91 -56.79
C ILE A 19 -44.46 2.60 -57.55
N SER A 20 -43.83 2.55 -58.73
CA SER A 20 -43.76 1.29 -59.48
C SER A 20 -43.12 0.23 -58.58
N LYS A 21 -43.56 -1.04 -58.66
CA LYS A 21 -42.98 -2.15 -57.88
C LYS A 21 -41.44 -2.18 -57.97
N LYS A 22 -40.88 -1.70 -59.10
CA LYS A 22 -39.43 -1.57 -59.33
C LYS A 22 -38.78 -0.52 -58.41
N ILE A 23 -39.42 0.63 -58.17
CA ILE A 23 -38.88 1.70 -57.30
C ILE A 23 -38.95 1.27 -55.83
N ALA A 24 -40.01 0.57 -55.42
CA ALA A 24 -40.11 0.05 -54.05
C ALA A 24 -39.01 -0.99 -53.75
N ILE A 25 -38.70 -1.87 -54.71
CA ILE A 25 -37.59 -2.84 -54.59
C ILE A 25 -36.24 -2.12 -54.50
N VAL A 26 -36.03 -1.08 -55.32
CA VAL A 26 -34.78 -0.28 -55.27
C VAL A 26 -34.62 0.43 -53.93
N ILE A 27 -35.67 1.03 -53.39
CA ILE A 27 -35.63 1.70 -52.08
C ILE A 27 -35.39 0.67 -50.97
N ALA A 28 -36.07 -0.49 -51.01
CA ALA A 28 -35.82 -1.57 -50.05
C ALA A 28 -34.38 -2.07 -50.13
N PHE A 29 -33.83 -2.26 -51.32
CA PHE A 29 -32.44 -2.66 -51.53
C PHE A 29 -31.47 -1.61 -50.96
N ILE A 30 -31.70 -0.31 -51.22
CA ILE A 30 -30.87 0.78 -50.69
C ILE A 30 -30.93 0.83 -49.17
N VAL A 31 -32.12 0.70 -48.56
CA VAL A 31 -32.26 0.69 -47.10
C VAL A 31 -31.54 -0.54 -46.51
N THR A 32 -31.69 -1.71 -47.13
CA THR A 32 -31.01 -2.94 -46.69
C THR A 32 -29.48 -2.81 -46.82
N LEU A 33 -29.01 -2.19 -47.91
CA LEU A 33 -27.59 -1.89 -48.13
C LEU A 33 -27.06 -0.90 -47.08
N ILE A 34 -27.82 0.14 -46.75
CA ILE A 34 -27.45 1.08 -45.68
C ILE A 34 -27.39 0.37 -44.33
N PHE A 35 -28.37 -0.47 -43.99
CA PHE A 35 -28.33 -1.24 -42.74
C PHE A 35 -27.18 -2.26 -42.71
N TYR A 36 -26.86 -2.88 -43.84
CA TYR A 36 -25.75 -3.84 -43.98
C TYR A 36 -24.38 -3.16 -43.93
N LEU A 37 -24.24 -1.95 -44.47
CA LEU A 37 -23.01 -1.16 -44.47
C LEU A 37 -22.87 -0.26 -43.23
N SER A 38 -23.94 -0.01 -42.47
CA SER A 38 -23.91 0.81 -41.24
C SER A 38 -22.91 0.31 -40.18
N PRO A 39 -22.73 -1.01 -39.95
CA PRO A 39 -21.73 -1.53 -39.02
C PRO A 39 -20.31 -1.27 -39.51
N TYR A 40 -20.07 -1.31 -40.83
CA TYR A 40 -18.76 -1.05 -41.42
C TYR A 40 -18.38 0.44 -41.34
N TRP A 41 -19.34 1.34 -41.55
CA TRP A 41 -19.13 2.78 -41.38
C TRP A 41 -18.96 3.18 -39.90
N ARG A 42 -19.72 2.58 -38.97
CA ARG A 42 -19.52 2.80 -37.52
C ARG A 42 -18.20 2.20 -37.00
N SER A 43 -17.77 1.04 -37.53
CA SER A 43 -16.52 0.40 -37.13
C SER A 43 -15.28 1.22 -37.54
N SER A 44 -15.32 1.90 -38.70
CA SER A 44 -14.17 2.70 -39.18
C SER A 44 -13.79 3.85 -38.23
N ASN A 45 -14.76 4.55 -37.62
CA ASN A 45 -14.45 5.62 -36.67
C ASN A 45 -14.06 5.08 -35.28
N ASN A 46 -14.66 3.98 -34.83
CA ASN A 46 -14.40 3.42 -33.49
C ASN A 46 -13.05 2.69 -33.37
N ARG A 47 -12.49 2.18 -34.48
CA ARG A 47 -11.20 1.46 -34.47
C ARG A 47 -10.02 2.32 -33.97
N SER A 48 -10.05 3.64 -34.23
CA SER A 48 -8.99 4.56 -33.76
C SER A 48 -9.04 4.75 -32.24
N LEU A 49 -10.23 4.98 -31.70
CA LEU A 49 -10.47 5.12 -30.25
C LEU A 49 -10.13 3.84 -29.48
N GLU A 50 -10.50 2.67 -30.02
CA GLU A 50 -10.19 1.37 -29.41
C GLU A 50 -8.69 1.08 -29.40
N TYR A 51 -7.97 1.45 -30.47
CA TYR A 51 -6.52 1.34 -30.54
C TYR A 51 -5.81 2.26 -29.54
N ASP A 52 -6.28 3.51 -29.42
CA ASP A 52 -5.72 4.48 -28.47
C ASP A 52 -5.96 4.03 -27.02
N GLU A 53 -7.14 3.49 -26.71
CA GLU A 53 -7.43 2.92 -25.38
C GLU A 53 -6.54 1.72 -25.06
N LEU A 54 -6.34 0.82 -26.01
CA LEU A 54 -5.45 -0.33 -25.84
C LEU A 54 -4.00 0.10 -25.64
N PHE A 55 -3.54 1.11 -26.37
CA PHE A 55 -2.20 1.68 -26.19
C PHE A 55 -2.02 2.23 -24.77
N MET A 56 -2.98 3.03 -24.29
CA MET A 56 -2.92 3.60 -22.94
C MET A 56 -2.88 2.50 -21.87
N LYS A 57 -3.70 1.45 -22.00
CA LYS A 57 -3.71 0.30 -21.07
C LYS A 57 -2.39 -0.45 -21.08
N ASN A 58 -1.86 -0.74 -22.26
CA ASN A 58 -0.61 -1.49 -22.39
C ASN A 58 0.59 -0.69 -21.86
N GLY A 59 0.66 0.60 -22.17
CA GLY A 59 1.70 1.48 -21.64
C GLY A 59 1.64 1.59 -20.12
N LEU A 60 0.45 1.71 -19.55
CA LEU A 60 0.26 1.74 -18.10
C LEU A 60 0.65 0.40 -17.46
N PHE A 61 0.21 -0.72 -18.05
CA PHE A 61 0.55 -2.07 -17.59
C PHE A 61 2.06 -2.31 -17.56
N GLU A 62 2.79 -1.88 -18.61
CA GLU A 62 4.25 -1.97 -18.66
C GLU A 62 4.90 -1.23 -17.48
N LYS A 63 4.46 -0.01 -17.18
CA LYS A 63 4.99 0.77 -16.04
C LYS A 63 4.62 0.16 -14.69
N LEU A 64 3.44 -0.42 -14.55
CA LEU A 64 3.00 -1.07 -13.31
C LEU A 64 3.67 -2.44 -13.08
N SER A 65 4.12 -3.10 -14.15
CA SER A 65 4.81 -4.40 -14.05
C SER A 65 6.07 -4.35 -13.18
N PHE A 66 6.77 -3.21 -13.14
CA PHE A 66 7.92 -2.97 -12.26
C PHE A 66 7.58 -3.06 -10.77
N HIS A 67 6.31 -2.83 -10.40
CA HIS A 67 5.83 -2.85 -9.02
C HIS A 67 5.08 -4.12 -8.65
N LYS A 68 4.87 -5.03 -9.61
CA LYS A 68 4.03 -6.22 -9.44
C LYS A 68 4.50 -7.12 -8.30
N GLN A 69 5.80 -7.37 -8.21
CA GLN A 69 6.37 -8.18 -7.13
C GLN A 69 6.13 -7.55 -5.76
N ALA A 70 6.35 -6.23 -5.62
CA ALA A 70 6.11 -5.53 -4.38
C ALA A 70 4.61 -5.53 -4.00
N TYR A 71 3.73 -5.34 -4.98
CA TYR A 71 2.28 -5.43 -4.78
C TYR A 71 1.83 -6.81 -4.30
N ASP A 72 2.33 -7.88 -4.92
CA ASP A 72 1.97 -9.27 -4.57
C ASP A 72 2.48 -9.66 -3.15
N MET A 73 3.54 -9.02 -2.68
CA MET A 73 4.06 -9.16 -1.31
C MET A 73 3.46 -8.17 -0.31
N PHE A 74 2.46 -7.37 -0.72
CA PHE A 74 1.86 -6.30 0.07
C PHE A 74 2.82 -5.17 0.48
N ASP A 75 3.97 -5.06 -0.19
CA ASP A 75 4.97 -4.00 0.02
C ASP A 75 4.69 -2.76 -0.84
N ALA A 76 3.64 -2.76 -1.66
CA ALA A 76 3.17 -1.62 -2.42
C ALA A 76 1.64 -1.67 -2.58
N ASN A 77 1.04 -0.51 -2.79
CA ASN A 77 -0.36 -0.39 -3.22
C ASN A 77 -0.44 0.28 -4.58
N ILE A 78 -1.18 -0.32 -5.49
CA ILE A 78 -1.50 0.22 -6.83
C ILE A 78 -2.95 0.72 -6.79
N ARG A 79 -3.20 1.88 -7.38
CA ARG A 79 -4.54 2.43 -7.53
C ARG A 79 -4.75 3.01 -8.93
N HIS A 80 -5.71 2.48 -9.67
CA HIS A 80 -6.15 3.07 -10.93
C HIS A 80 -7.14 4.21 -10.70
N GLU A 81 -7.21 5.13 -11.67
CA GLU A 81 -8.26 6.15 -11.74
C GLU A 81 -9.02 6.00 -13.07
N PRO A 82 -10.28 5.49 -13.07
CA PRO A 82 -11.09 5.08 -11.91
C PRO A 82 -10.58 3.79 -11.23
N LEU A 83 -10.98 3.60 -9.96
CA LEU A 83 -10.56 2.47 -9.12
C LEU A 83 -11.09 1.14 -9.67
N ASP A 84 -10.22 0.13 -9.78
CA ASP A 84 -10.62 -1.22 -10.17
C ASP A 84 -11.30 -1.98 -9.01
N PRO A 85 -12.23 -2.91 -9.29
CA PRO A 85 -13.03 -3.58 -8.24
C PRO A 85 -12.22 -4.36 -7.20
N ASP A 86 -11.09 -4.92 -7.59
CA ASP A 86 -10.23 -5.76 -6.73
C ASP A 86 -9.18 -4.93 -5.96
N GLU A 87 -9.06 -3.64 -6.26
CA GLU A 87 -8.06 -2.77 -5.66
C GLU A 87 -8.49 -2.20 -4.31
N LYS A 88 -7.49 -1.91 -3.47
CA LYS A 88 -7.72 -1.23 -2.20
C LYS A 88 -7.75 0.27 -2.44
N PRO A 89 -8.77 0.99 -1.93
CA PRO A 89 -8.91 2.42 -2.13
C PRO A 89 -7.96 3.22 -1.22
N TYR A 90 -6.76 2.72 -0.91
CA TYR A 90 -5.82 3.39 -0.02
C TYR A 90 -5.32 4.69 -0.68
N LYS A 91 -5.37 5.79 0.09
CA LYS A 91 -4.94 7.09 -0.40
C LYS A 91 -3.43 7.17 -0.45
N GLU A 92 -2.90 7.74 -1.52
CA GLU A 92 -1.48 7.96 -1.67
C GLU A 92 -1.05 9.08 -0.74
N PHE A 93 -0.09 8.76 0.11
CA PHE A 93 0.45 9.69 1.07
C PHE A 93 1.96 9.47 1.13
N ILE A 94 2.71 10.57 1.10
CA ILE A 94 4.14 10.56 1.38
C ILE A 94 4.42 11.55 2.50
N GLY A 95 5.37 11.22 3.36
CA GLY A 95 5.77 12.08 4.46
C GLY A 95 7.06 11.59 5.11
N ASN A 96 7.67 12.48 5.89
CA ASN A 96 8.89 12.21 6.66
C ASN A 96 8.74 12.64 8.13
N GLY A 97 7.51 12.89 8.58
CA GLY A 97 7.16 13.39 9.90
C GLY A 97 7.40 14.88 10.13
N TYR A 98 8.04 15.61 9.22
CA TYR A 98 8.08 17.07 9.22
C TYR A 98 6.89 17.62 8.45
N PHE A 99 6.71 17.14 7.22
CA PHE A 99 5.52 17.39 6.41
C PHE A 99 5.05 16.11 5.73
N GLY A 100 3.86 16.16 5.14
CA GLY A 100 3.33 15.14 4.24
C GLY A 100 2.36 15.72 3.23
N ILE A 101 2.18 15.00 2.13
CA ILE A 101 1.33 15.42 1.00
C ILE A 101 0.60 14.21 0.42
N THR A 102 -0.56 14.45 -0.19
CA THR A 102 -1.18 13.48 -1.11
C THR A 102 -0.81 13.83 -2.54
N LEU A 103 -1.02 12.90 -3.46
CA LEU A 103 -0.71 13.08 -4.89
C LEU A 103 -1.81 13.84 -5.66
N ASP A 104 -2.84 14.35 -4.97
CA ASP A 104 -3.87 15.18 -5.60
C ASP A 104 -3.27 16.53 -6.04
N TYR A 105 -3.66 17.02 -7.21
CA TYR A 105 -3.14 18.29 -7.74
C TYR A 105 -3.47 19.50 -6.84
N ASP A 106 -4.57 19.42 -6.08
CA ASP A 106 -5.02 20.40 -5.11
C ASP A 106 -4.72 19.99 -3.66
N SER A 107 -3.78 19.06 -3.43
CA SER A 107 -3.34 18.68 -2.09
C SER A 107 -2.48 19.78 -1.46
N PRO A 108 -2.84 20.31 -0.28
CA PRO A 108 -1.97 21.20 0.47
C PRO A 108 -0.81 20.42 1.11
N ILE A 109 0.21 21.14 1.58
CA ILE A 109 1.22 20.56 2.47
C ILE A 109 0.61 20.37 3.86
N TYR A 110 0.72 19.18 4.44
CA TYR A 110 0.30 18.92 5.81
C TYR A 110 1.50 18.91 6.75
N ILE A 111 1.48 19.73 7.79
CA ILE A 111 2.50 19.76 8.84
C ILE A 111 2.03 19.08 10.12
N LYS A 112 2.97 18.83 11.03
CA LYS A 112 2.70 18.18 12.31
C LYS A 112 1.70 18.99 13.14
N GLY A 113 0.56 18.37 13.43
CA GLY A 113 -0.38 18.81 14.44
C GLY A 113 -0.03 18.18 15.78
N ASN A 114 -1.02 17.55 16.42
CA ASN A 114 -0.81 16.84 17.68
C ASN A 114 0.00 15.54 17.44
N ARG A 115 -0.65 14.50 16.90
CA ARG A 115 -0.02 13.18 16.68
C ARG A 115 0.21 12.84 15.20
N ALA A 116 -0.52 13.46 14.29
CA ALA A 116 -0.43 13.22 12.85
C ALA A 116 -0.06 14.50 12.06
N LEU A 117 0.19 14.34 10.76
CA LEU A 117 0.40 15.43 9.82
C LEU A 117 -0.96 15.95 9.34
N SER A 118 -1.62 16.75 10.19
CA SER A 118 -3.03 17.11 10.03
C SER A 118 -3.30 18.58 9.78
N ILE A 119 -2.31 19.47 9.95
CA ILE A 119 -2.50 20.91 9.77
C ILE A 119 -2.17 21.28 8.33
N PRO A 120 -3.12 21.77 7.51
CA PRO A 120 -2.85 22.15 6.14
C PRO A 120 -2.19 23.53 6.04
N ILE A 121 -1.08 23.61 5.32
CA ILE A 121 -0.52 24.81 4.71
C ILE A 121 -1.00 24.81 3.26
N TYR A 122 -1.84 25.78 2.90
CA TYR A 122 -2.47 25.87 1.57
C TYR A 122 -1.50 26.33 0.47
N TRP A 123 -0.47 25.54 0.25
CA TRP A 123 0.50 25.61 -0.82
C TRP A 123 0.50 24.27 -1.55
N TYR A 124 0.39 24.29 -2.88
CA TYR A 124 0.12 23.10 -3.68
C TYR A 124 1.38 22.66 -4.46
N PRO A 125 2.12 21.64 -3.98
CA PRO A 125 3.40 21.22 -4.56
C PRO A 125 3.27 20.54 -5.92
N ILE A 126 2.20 19.79 -6.14
CA ILE A 126 2.14 18.80 -7.21
C ILE A 126 2.06 19.50 -8.57
N ILE A 127 3.03 19.20 -9.44
CA ILE A 127 3.03 19.73 -10.81
C ILE A 127 2.08 18.91 -11.67
N LYS A 128 1.14 19.60 -12.33
CA LYS A 128 0.22 19.02 -13.31
C LYS A 128 0.82 19.05 -14.70
N ILE A 129 0.75 17.91 -15.38
CA ILE A 129 0.99 17.80 -16.81
C ILE A 129 -0.34 18.04 -17.52
N ASP A 130 -0.43 19.14 -18.24
CA ASP A 130 -1.66 19.57 -18.92
C ASP A 130 -1.52 19.31 -20.42
N ILE A 131 -2.23 18.28 -20.88
CA ILE A 131 -2.27 17.84 -22.27
C ILE A 131 -3.73 17.72 -22.69
N GLU A 132 -4.05 18.25 -23.87
CA GLU A 132 -5.38 18.19 -24.47
C GLU A 132 -5.62 16.82 -25.12
N ALA A 133 -5.47 15.75 -24.34
CA ALA A 133 -5.68 14.36 -24.76
C ALA A 133 -6.25 13.54 -23.60
N PRO A 134 -7.17 12.59 -23.86
CA PRO A 134 -7.54 11.57 -22.88
C PRO A 134 -6.32 10.83 -22.33
N SER A 135 -6.39 10.43 -21.07
CA SER A 135 -5.34 9.65 -20.41
C SER A 135 -5.90 8.54 -19.55
N GLN A 136 -5.06 7.53 -19.30
CA GLN A 136 -5.25 6.57 -18.22
C GLN A 136 -4.17 6.76 -17.18
N LEU A 137 -4.59 6.66 -15.92
CA LEU A 137 -3.75 6.99 -14.79
C LEU A 137 -3.78 5.89 -13.74
N ALA A 138 -2.60 5.59 -13.20
CA ALA A 138 -2.46 4.84 -11.98
C ALA A 138 -1.40 5.45 -11.09
N THR A 139 -1.56 5.26 -9.80
CA THR A 139 -0.58 5.62 -8.78
C THR A 139 -0.07 4.37 -8.09
N VAL A 140 1.16 4.47 -7.59
CA VAL A 140 1.76 3.41 -6.78
C VAL A 140 2.39 4.04 -5.56
N VAL A 141 2.14 3.50 -4.38
CA VAL A 141 2.94 3.82 -3.19
C VAL A 141 3.72 2.57 -2.83
N SER A 142 5.04 2.64 -2.94
CA SER A 142 5.91 1.56 -2.51
C SER A 142 6.34 1.81 -1.07
N TYR A 143 5.93 0.93 -0.17
CA TYR A 143 6.07 1.11 1.27
C TYR A 143 7.51 0.93 1.74
N LYS A 144 8.24 -0.03 1.13
CA LYS A 144 9.62 -0.35 1.49
C LYS A 144 10.63 0.72 1.12
N ASN A 145 10.40 1.45 0.02
CA ASN A 145 11.28 2.54 -0.41
C ASN A 145 10.74 3.93 -0.04
N GLY A 146 9.46 4.01 0.34
CA GLY A 146 8.75 5.24 0.67
C GLY A 146 8.73 6.27 -0.45
N ILE A 147 8.54 5.79 -1.69
CA ILE A 147 8.37 6.59 -2.89
C ILE A 147 6.97 6.33 -3.44
N ALA A 148 6.29 7.42 -3.80
CA ALA A 148 5.05 7.35 -4.55
C ALA A 148 5.31 7.66 -6.04
N TYR A 149 4.57 6.99 -6.91
CA TYR A 149 4.67 7.08 -8.35
C TYR A 149 3.31 7.49 -8.92
N ARG A 150 3.32 8.33 -9.94
CA ARG A 150 2.17 8.64 -10.78
C ARG A 150 2.53 8.30 -12.22
N TYR A 151 1.81 7.34 -12.78
CA TYR A 151 1.93 6.94 -14.18
C TYR A 151 0.71 7.42 -14.94
N GLU A 152 0.95 8.08 -16.07
CA GLU A 152 -0.13 8.58 -16.92
C GLU A 152 0.23 8.33 -18.38
N CYS A 153 -0.63 7.62 -19.10
CA CYS A 153 -0.47 7.34 -20.53
C CYS A 153 -1.55 8.08 -21.30
N PHE A 154 -1.14 8.93 -22.23
CA PHE A 154 -2.05 9.78 -23.01
C PHE A 154 -2.36 9.16 -24.37
N SER A 155 -3.53 9.46 -24.95
CA SER A 155 -3.93 8.94 -26.27
C SER A 155 -3.03 9.44 -27.41
N ASN A 156 -2.37 10.59 -27.24
CA ASN A 156 -1.34 11.09 -28.15
C ASN A 156 0.00 10.33 -28.06
N ARG A 157 0.02 9.22 -27.32
CA ARG A 157 1.13 8.31 -27.06
C ARG A 157 2.24 8.82 -26.16
N LEU A 158 2.13 10.03 -25.61
CA LEU A 158 3.04 10.46 -24.56
C LEU A 158 2.83 9.60 -23.31
N GLN A 159 3.92 9.20 -22.68
CA GLN A 159 3.89 8.52 -21.38
C GLN A 159 4.57 9.39 -20.33
N SER A 160 3.94 9.51 -19.17
CA SER A 160 4.46 10.23 -18.01
C SER A 160 4.73 9.28 -16.87
N SER A 161 5.87 9.48 -16.20
CA SER A 161 6.25 8.81 -14.97
C SER A 161 6.78 9.86 -14.01
N ILE A 162 6.06 10.12 -12.92
CA ILE A 162 6.49 11.07 -11.88
C ILE A 162 6.75 10.31 -10.59
N LYS A 163 7.93 10.51 -10.00
CA LYS A 163 8.26 10.03 -8.64
C LYS A 163 8.13 11.16 -7.64
N TYR A 164 7.61 10.85 -6.45
CA TYR A 164 7.46 11.78 -5.33
C TYR A 164 8.02 11.15 -4.06
N TYR A 165 8.86 11.88 -3.34
CA TYR A 165 9.25 11.48 -1.99
C TYR A 165 9.62 12.68 -1.11
N ALA A 166 9.24 12.58 0.16
CA ALA A 166 9.64 13.50 1.20
C ALA A 166 10.96 12.99 1.79
N PHE A 167 12.07 13.66 1.47
CA PHE A 167 13.40 13.15 1.77
C PHE A 167 13.60 13.05 3.29
N ARG A 168 14.03 11.87 3.76
CA ARG A 168 14.17 11.63 5.21
C ARG A 168 15.47 12.17 5.81
N ALA A 169 16.58 12.24 5.05
CA ALA A 169 17.86 12.71 5.60
C ALA A 169 17.88 14.23 5.82
N LEU A 170 17.14 14.96 4.99
CA LEU A 170 16.83 16.39 5.14
C LEU A 170 15.31 16.57 5.15
N PRO A 171 14.67 16.57 6.33
CA PRO A 171 13.21 16.53 6.45
C PRO A 171 12.46 17.72 5.83
N THR A 172 13.17 18.78 5.46
CA THR A 172 12.62 19.98 4.84
C THR A 172 12.47 19.83 3.32
N ILE A 173 12.99 18.76 2.72
CA ILE A 173 13.07 18.59 1.27
C ILE A 173 11.98 17.65 0.74
N LEU A 174 11.24 18.12 -0.25
CA LEU A 174 10.37 17.35 -1.14
C LEU A 174 11.02 17.26 -2.53
N VAL A 175 10.98 16.08 -3.14
CA VAL A 175 11.51 15.84 -4.48
C VAL A 175 10.41 15.35 -5.41
N GLN A 176 10.37 15.91 -6.61
CA GLN A 176 9.54 15.45 -7.73
C GLN A 176 10.41 15.20 -8.96
N ASP A 177 10.49 13.96 -9.40
CA ASP A 177 11.21 13.59 -10.63
C ASP A 177 10.20 13.29 -11.73
N ILE A 178 10.13 14.16 -12.73
CA ILE A 178 9.23 14.08 -13.88
C ILE A 178 9.98 13.47 -15.06
N GLU A 179 9.49 12.35 -15.57
CA GLU A 179 9.97 11.71 -16.77
C GLU A 179 8.86 11.67 -17.83
N LEU A 180 9.13 12.24 -19.00
CA LEU A 180 8.23 12.21 -20.15
C LEU A 180 8.87 11.40 -21.27
N THR A 181 8.23 10.32 -21.70
CA THR A 181 8.70 9.46 -22.78
C THR A 181 7.84 9.69 -24.03
N ASN A 182 8.49 9.98 -25.15
CA ASN A 182 7.85 10.10 -26.45
C ASN A 182 8.28 8.93 -27.36
N PRO A 183 7.43 7.90 -27.53
CA PRO A 183 7.71 6.76 -28.40
C PRO A 183 7.34 7.02 -29.87
N THR A 184 6.93 8.24 -30.24
CA THR A 184 6.45 8.57 -31.59
C THR A 184 7.56 9.16 -32.46
N ASP A 185 7.28 9.24 -33.76
CA ASP A 185 8.15 9.88 -34.76
C ASP A 185 8.02 11.42 -34.80
N PHE A 186 7.09 12.00 -34.02
CA PHE A 186 6.79 13.42 -34.04
C PHE A 186 7.17 14.10 -32.73
N VAL A 187 7.42 15.41 -32.79
CA VAL A 187 7.65 16.20 -31.58
C VAL A 187 6.34 16.38 -30.82
N LEU A 188 6.36 16.09 -29.52
CA LEU A 188 5.24 16.34 -28.62
C LEU A 188 5.54 17.50 -27.68
N PHE A 189 4.49 18.20 -27.26
CA PHE A 189 4.58 19.30 -26.29
C PHE A 189 3.73 18.99 -25.07
N ALA A 190 4.30 19.23 -23.89
CA ALA A 190 3.61 19.09 -22.60
C ALA A 190 3.66 20.43 -21.86
N LYS A 191 2.52 20.88 -21.33
CA LYS A 191 2.47 22.08 -20.48
C LYS A 191 2.60 21.65 -19.01
N LEU A 192 3.56 22.21 -18.30
CA LEU A 192 3.73 22.00 -16.87
C LEU A 192 3.09 23.17 -16.13
N LYS A 193 2.17 22.86 -15.21
CA LYS A 193 1.46 23.86 -14.41
C LYS A 193 1.55 23.51 -12.93
N LYS A 194 2.03 24.45 -12.11
CA LYS A 194 1.73 24.46 -10.67
C LYS A 194 0.31 25.01 -10.50
N GLN A 195 -0.49 24.37 -9.67
CA GLN A 195 -1.78 24.96 -9.32
C GLN A 195 -1.55 26.32 -8.68
N SER A 196 -2.13 27.36 -9.27
CA SER A 196 -2.02 28.71 -8.72
C SER A 196 -2.63 28.72 -7.33
N HIS A 197 -1.98 29.43 -6.40
CA HIS A 197 -2.52 29.73 -5.08
C HIS A 197 -3.96 30.20 -5.24
N LYS A 198 -4.94 29.45 -4.72
CA LYS A 198 -6.24 30.06 -4.45
C LYS A 198 -5.93 31.26 -3.56
N THR A 199 -6.35 32.45 -3.97
CA THR A 199 -6.03 33.81 -3.47
C THR A 199 -6.30 34.08 -1.97
N HIS A 200 -6.45 33.05 -1.14
CA HIS A 200 -6.92 33.15 0.24
C HIS A 200 -6.02 32.44 1.28
N GLY A 201 -4.98 31.72 0.88
CA GLY A 201 -4.23 30.88 1.82
C GLY A 201 -3.30 31.66 2.76
N TRP A 202 -2.52 32.59 2.20
CA TRP A 202 -1.41 33.22 2.92
C TRP A 202 -1.56 34.75 2.99
N SER A 203 -1.37 35.32 4.18
CA SER A 203 -1.22 36.77 4.36
C SER A 203 0.26 37.16 4.37
N MET A 204 0.57 38.44 4.15
CA MET A 204 1.96 38.95 4.01
C MET A 204 2.79 38.17 2.97
N TYR A 205 2.13 37.74 1.89
CA TYR A 205 2.75 36.97 0.83
C TYR A 205 3.86 37.77 0.12
N SER A 206 4.97 37.10 -0.13
CA SER A 206 6.11 37.65 -0.85
C SER A 206 6.71 36.56 -1.73
N THR A 207 7.11 36.94 -2.93
CA THR A 207 7.79 36.05 -3.88
C THR A 207 9.00 36.76 -4.44
N ARG A 208 10.12 36.05 -4.56
CA ARG A 208 11.33 36.53 -5.22
C ARG A 208 12.03 35.41 -5.97
N SER A 209 12.62 35.74 -7.11
CA SER A 209 13.52 34.84 -7.82
C SER A 209 14.95 35.09 -7.38
N ILE A 210 15.73 34.03 -7.24
CA ILE A 210 17.14 34.06 -6.88
C ILE A 210 17.95 33.16 -7.81
N GLN A 211 19.23 33.49 -7.99
CA GLN A 211 20.24 32.57 -8.52
C GLN A 211 21.27 32.32 -7.44
N LEU A 212 21.61 31.06 -7.23
CA LEU A 212 22.59 30.66 -6.21
C LEU A 212 23.96 30.53 -6.88
N PRO A 213 25.05 31.06 -6.27
CA PRO A 213 26.37 31.14 -6.91
C PRO A 213 26.91 29.80 -7.45
N ASP A 214 26.56 28.70 -6.77
CA ASP A 214 27.07 27.35 -7.06
C ASP A 214 26.09 26.49 -7.88
N LEU A 215 24.92 27.03 -8.25
CA LEU A 215 23.88 26.30 -8.96
C LEU A 215 23.47 27.06 -10.22
N THR A 216 23.46 26.36 -11.36
CA THR A 216 23.03 26.92 -12.64
C THR A 216 21.52 27.19 -12.71
N GLU A 217 20.76 26.56 -11.82
CA GLU A 217 19.30 26.68 -11.75
C GLU A 217 18.89 27.96 -11.03
N SER A 218 17.84 28.61 -11.53
CA SER A 218 17.15 29.68 -10.81
C SER A 218 16.13 29.08 -9.84
N PHE A 219 15.96 29.72 -8.69
CA PHE A 219 15.03 29.29 -7.65
C PHE A 219 14.02 30.40 -7.34
N ILE A 220 12.83 29.99 -6.94
CA ILE A 220 11.77 30.89 -6.47
C ILE A 220 11.62 30.69 -4.97
N VAL A 221 11.66 31.79 -4.22
CA VAL A 221 11.40 31.84 -2.79
C VAL A 221 10.04 32.50 -2.57
N GLU A 222 9.11 31.74 -2.02
CA GLU A 222 7.79 32.21 -1.59
C GLU A 222 7.75 32.22 -0.05
N SER A 223 7.27 33.29 0.55
CA SER A 223 7.10 33.38 2.01
C SER A 223 5.78 34.06 2.37
N GLY A 224 5.22 33.70 3.52
CA GLY A 224 3.99 34.28 4.01
C GLY A 224 3.50 33.61 5.29
N ILE A 225 2.36 34.07 5.77
CA ILE A 225 1.69 33.56 6.96
C ILE A 225 0.54 32.67 6.53
N SER A 226 0.58 31.38 6.85
CA SER A 226 -0.51 30.45 6.56
C SER A 226 -1.68 30.70 7.52
N THR A 227 -2.85 30.99 6.95
CA THR A 227 -4.08 31.14 7.74
C THR A 227 -4.62 29.76 8.14
N SER A 228 -4.64 29.48 9.44
CA SER A 228 -5.37 28.32 9.96
C SER A 228 -6.77 28.75 10.42
N LYS A 229 -7.74 27.84 10.31
CA LYS A 229 -9.01 27.94 11.03
C LYS A 229 -8.73 27.96 12.55
N THR A 230 -9.66 28.58 13.28
CA THR A 230 -9.55 29.31 14.56
C THR A 230 -8.88 28.65 15.76
N ASP A 231 -8.48 27.38 15.70
CA ASP A 231 -7.95 26.64 16.87
C ASP A 231 -6.47 26.23 16.75
N ASN A 232 -5.80 26.43 15.60
CA ASN A 232 -4.37 26.13 15.47
C ASN A 232 -3.51 27.40 15.52
N PRO A 233 -2.25 27.29 15.98
CA PRO A 233 -1.30 28.39 15.88
C PRO A 233 -1.16 28.87 14.42
N ILE A 234 -0.86 30.15 14.29
CA ILE A 234 -0.53 30.78 13.01
C ILE A 234 0.88 30.33 12.63
N TYR A 235 1.14 30.04 11.35
CA TYR A 235 2.47 29.59 10.90
C TYR A 235 3.09 30.58 9.93
N GLY A 236 4.31 31.01 10.21
CA GLY A 236 5.18 31.65 9.22
C GLY A 236 5.82 30.58 8.37
N VAL A 237 5.75 30.71 7.05
CA VAL A 237 6.18 29.70 6.08
C VAL A 237 7.12 30.34 5.06
N SER A 238 8.19 29.62 4.71
CA SER A 238 9.02 29.91 3.54
C SER A 238 9.24 28.65 2.73
N ILE A 239 9.01 28.74 1.43
CA ILE A 239 9.19 27.65 0.47
C ILE A 239 10.12 28.13 -0.63
N THR A 240 11.20 27.37 -0.86
CA THR A 240 12.14 27.63 -1.96
C THR A 240 12.10 26.45 -2.92
N TYR A 241 11.93 26.68 -4.21
CA TYR A 241 11.86 25.61 -5.21
C TYR A 241 12.53 25.95 -6.55
N SER A 242 13.02 24.93 -7.25
CA SER A 242 13.62 25.08 -8.59
C SER A 242 12.60 25.66 -9.59
N GLN A 243 13.01 26.68 -10.34
CA GLN A 243 12.21 27.19 -11.44
C GLN A 243 12.16 26.16 -12.58
N PHE A 244 10.99 25.94 -13.16
CA PHE A 244 10.78 24.95 -14.22
C PHE A 244 10.10 25.57 -15.45
N PRO A 245 10.30 24.99 -16.65
CA PRO A 245 9.70 25.49 -17.89
C PRO A 245 8.19 25.23 -17.92
N ILE A 246 7.40 26.21 -18.38
CA ILE A 246 5.94 26.09 -18.53
C ILE A 246 5.57 25.16 -19.69
N SER A 247 6.39 25.11 -20.73
CA SER A 247 6.19 24.25 -21.91
C SER A 247 7.46 23.46 -22.18
N VAL A 248 7.31 22.15 -22.32
CA VAL A 248 8.39 21.22 -22.58
C VAL A 248 8.20 20.60 -23.96
N LYS A 249 9.26 20.63 -24.76
CA LYS A 249 9.36 19.95 -26.05
C LYS A 249 9.99 18.57 -25.84
N VAL A 250 9.27 17.50 -26.16
CA VAL A 250 9.78 16.13 -26.10
C VAL A 250 10.03 15.62 -27.51
N THR A 251 11.30 15.39 -27.84
CA THR A 251 11.73 14.95 -29.18
C THR A 251 11.27 13.52 -29.48
N PRO A 252 11.15 13.12 -30.76
CA PRO A 252 10.86 11.75 -31.15
C PRO A 252 11.81 10.73 -30.50
N HIS A 253 11.30 9.56 -30.12
CA HIS A 253 12.06 8.44 -29.54
C HIS A 253 12.99 8.84 -28.39
N SER A 254 12.56 9.80 -27.57
CA SER A 254 13.40 10.37 -26.52
C SER A 254 12.69 10.48 -25.18
N ILE A 255 13.48 10.64 -24.14
CA ILE A 255 13.03 10.80 -22.76
C ILE A 255 13.48 12.17 -22.27
N PHE A 256 12.52 12.99 -21.84
CA PHE A 256 12.78 14.22 -21.12
C PHE A 256 12.74 13.96 -19.61
N LYS A 257 13.71 14.48 -18.87
CA LYS A 257 13.80 14.35 -17.41
C LYS A 257 13.92 15.73 -16.76
N LEU A 258 13.14 15.95 -15.71
CA LEU A 258 13.18 17.16 -14.91
C LEU A 258 13.05 16.79 -13.43
N ARG A 259 14.01 17.23 -12.63
CA ARG A 259 13.96 17.10 -11.17
C ARG A 259 13.57 18.45 -10.58
N ILE A 260 12.61 18.45 -9.68
CA ILE A 260 12.16 19.64 -8.95
C ILE A 260 12.39 19.37 -7.46
N ILE A 261 13.22 20.21 -6.85
CA ILE A 261 13.52 20.17 -5.42
C ILE A 261 12.76 21.33 -4.77
N ILE A 262 12.06 21.03 -3.68
CA ILE A 262 11.26 22.00 -2.92
C ILE A 262 11.72 21.91 -1.46
N ALA A 263 12.24 23.01 -0.92
CA ALA A 263 12.54 23.17 0.50
C ALA A 263 11.39 23.88 1.21
N ILE A 264 10.92 23.30 2.30
CA ILE A 264 9.79 23.77 3.10
C ILE A 264 10.31 24.05 4.49
N GLU A 265 10.16 25.30 4.95
CA GLU A 265 10.48 25.72 6.31
C GLU A 265 9.27 26.43 6.92
N TYR A 266 8.96 26.09 8.17
CA TYR A 266 7.85 26.71 8.88
C TYR A 266 8.14 26.88 10.37
N LEU A 267 7.51 27.88 10.98
CA LEU A 267 7.58 28.16 12.40
C LEU A 267 6.21 28.60 12.93
N ALA A 268 5.81 28.07 14.08
CA ALA A 268 4.62 28.52 14.79
C ALA A 268 4.86 29.93 15.36
N LEU A 269 3.93 30.84 15.09
CA LEU A 269 3.96 32.24 15.50
C LEU A 269 3.02 32.48 16.67
N LYS A 270 3.40 33.38 17.58
CA LYS A 270 2.50 33.87 18.62
C LYS A 270 1.52 34.91 18.08
N ASN A 271 2.00 35.77 17.17
CA ASN A 271 1.21 36.80 16.51
C ASN A 271 1.71 37.05 15.07
N SER A 272 0.93 37.74 14.25
CA SER A 272 1.29 38.02 12.85
C SER A 272 2.42 39.04 12.70
N LEU A 273 2.69 39.87 13.71
CA LEU A 273 3.75 40.89 13.66
C LEU A 273 5.14 40.25 13.77
N GLU A 274 5.29 39.16 14.52
CA GLU A 274 6.53 38.38 14.66
C GLU A 274 7.09 37.94 13.29
N PHE A 275 6.21 37.75 12.30
CA PHE A 275 6.62 37.36 10.95
C PHE A 275 7.58 38.35 10.30
N THR A 276 7.44 39.66 10.54
CA THR A 276 8.31 40.66 9.90
C THR A 276 9.78 40.52 10.34
N GLU A 277 10.00 40.11 11.59
CA GLU A 277 11.33 39.88 12.15
C GLU A 277 11.92 38.54 11.68
N ILE A 278 11.11 37.48 11.67
CA ILE A 278 11.59 36.13 11.35
C ILE A 278 11.61 35.80 9.85
N LYS A 279 10.94 36.58 9.00
CA LYS A 279 10.80 36.31 7.56
C LYS A 279 12.16 36.07 6.90
N SER A 280 13.11 36.96 7.14
CA SER A 280 14.46 36.87 6.55
C SER A 280 15.20 35.60 7.01
N ILE A 281 15.01 35.19 8.27
CA ILE A 281 15.59 33.99 8.86
C ILE A 281 14.97 32.74 8.24
N LEU A 282 13.63 32.69 8.09
CA LEU A 282 12.93 31.57 7.45
C LEU A 282 13.33 31.40 5.98
N GLU A 283 13.40 32.50 5.23
CA GLU A 283 13.88 32.46 3.85
C GLU A 283 15.33 32.00 3.75
N LYS A 284 16.20 32.45 4.66
CA LYS A 284 17.58 31.98 4.70
C LYS A 284 17.64 30.47 4.96
N LYS A 285 16.86 29.95 5.90
CA LYS A 285 16.81 28.51 6.20
C LYS A 285 16.33 27.68 5.02
N SER A 286 15.31 28.14 4.29
CA SER A 286 14.78 27.37 3.15
C SER A 286 15.79 27.32 2.00
N ILE A 287 16.53 28.40 1.77
CA ILE A 287 17.64 28.45 0.81
C ILE A 287 18.80 27.54 1.25
N GLU A 288 19.21 27.59 2.52
CA GLU A 288 20.25 26.71 3.07
C GLU A 288 19.87 25.23 2.96
N SER A 289 18.59 24.90 3.11
CA SER A 289 18.08 23.53 2.93
C SER A 289 18.30 23.04 1.49
N ILE A 290 18.06 23.87 0.47
CA ILE A 290 18.38 23.54 -0.94
C ILE A 290 19.88 23.32 -1.13
N LEU A 291 20.72 24.22 -0.59
CA LEU A 291 22.18 24.11 -0.71
C LEU A 291 22.72 22.82 -0.06
N LYS A 292 22.10 22.33 1.02
CA LYS A 292 22.52 21.07 1.65
C LYS A 292 22.22 19.84 0.80
N VAL A 293 21.35 19.93 -0.20
CA VAL A 293 21.02 18.80 -1.09
C VAL A 293 22.20 18.43 -1.98
N SER A 294 23.04 19.39 -2.38
CA SER A 294 24.21 19.12 -3.24
C SER A 294 25.28 18.24 -2.56
N ASN A 295 25.25 18.12 -1.23
CA ASN A 295 26.12 17.21 -0.48
C ASN A 295 25.80 15.73 -0.72
N TYR A 296 24.74 15.41 -1.47
CA TYR A 296 24.31 14.06 -1.77
C TYR A 296 24.40 13.77 -3.26
N GLU A 297 25.29 12.86 -3.62
CA GLU A 297 25.40 12.36 -5.01
C GLU A 297 24.12 11.63 -5.44
N ASN A 298 23.50 10.85 -4.55
CA ASN A 298 22.27 10.11 -4.83
C ASN A 298 21.25 10.20 -3.68
N ILE A 299 20.45 11.28 -3.72
CA ILE A 299 19.38 11.54 -2.75
C ILE A 299 18.28 10.46 -2.75
N GLU A 300 17.96 9.87 -3.91
CA GLU A 300 16.96 8.81 -4.03
C GLU A 300 17.46 7.57 -3.30
N LYS A 301 18.68 7.09 -3.60
CA LYS A 301 19.25 5.93 -2.91
C LYS A 301 19.35 6.14 -1.40
N THR A 302 19.83 7.31 -0.97
CA THR A 302 19.92 7.64 0.46
C THR A 302 18.55 7.55 1.15
N HIS A 303 17.49 8.04 0.50
CA HIS A 303 16.12 7.95 1.01
C HIS A 303 15.66 6.48 1.15
N ILE A 304 15.91 5.67 0.12
CA ILE A 304 15.56 4.25 0.09
C ILE A 304 16.29 3.50 1.21
N ASP A 305 17.61 3.71 1.35
CA ASP A 305 18.44 3.05 2.38
C ASP A 305 17.93 3.37 3.81
N ILE A 306 17.40 4.58 4.03
CA ILE A 306 16.79 4.95 5.32
C ILE A 306 15.48 4.18 5.53
N TRP A 307 14.62 4.09 4.53
CA TRP A 307 13.38 3.33 4.64
C TRP A 307 13.62 1.84 4.84
N GLU A 308 14.58 1.24 4.14
CA GLU A 308 14.96 -0.16 4.34
C GLU A 308 15.42 -0.43 5.77
N LYS A 309 16.19 0.51 6.36
CA LYS A 309 16.57 0.44 7.79
C LYS A 309 15.36 0.51 8.71
N LEU A 310 14.40 1.38 8.44
CA LEU A 310 13.16 1.48 9.23
C LEU A 310 12.31 0.20 9.17
N TRP A 311 12.33 -0.50 8.03
CA TRP A 311 11.62 -1.78 7.83
C TRP A 311 12.39 -3.02 8.28
N SER A 312 13.63 -2.84 8.75
CA SER A 312 14.49 -3.94 9.20
C SER A 312 13.88 -4.68 10.39
N THR A 313 13.37 -3.94 11.38
CA THR A 313 12.42 -4.46 12.37
C THR A 313 11.04 -4.52 11.73
N GLY A 314 10.34 -5.63 11.89
CA GLY A 314 9.05 -5.78 11.24
C GLY A 314 8.29 -7.05 11.58
N PHE A 315 7.14 -7.16 10.95
CA PHE A 315 6.18 -8.23 11.14
C PHE A 315 5.68 -8.72 9.78
N SER A 316 5.42 -10.02 9.67
CA SER A 316 4.72 -10.61 8.55
C SER A 316 3.77 -11.69 9.05
N ILE A 317 2.64 -11.83 8.37
CA ILE A 317 1.56 -12.75 8.69
C ILE A 317 1.13 -13.49 7.43
N SER A 318 0.92 -14.81 7.51
CA SER A 318 0.49 -15.59 6.35
C SER A 318 -0.89 -15.15 5.86
N MET A 319 -1.07 -15.03 4.54
CA MET A 319 -2.31 -14.50 3.93
C MET A 319 -3.55 -15.32 4.32
N SER A 320 -4.60 -14.62 4.75
CA SER A 320 -5.91 -15.18 5.06
C SER A 320 -6.91 -14.85 3.97
N LYS A 321 -7.61 -15.87 3.47
CA LYS A 321 -8.72 -15.72 2.52
C LYS A 321 -10.08 -15.51 3.21
N ALA A 322 -10.12 -15.56 4.53
CA ALA A 322 -11.33 -15.28 5.30
C ALA A 322 -11.77 -13.82 5.11
N SER A 323 -13.08 -13.61 4.95
CA SER A 323 -13.65 -12.27 4.75
C SER A 323 -13.45 -11.38 5.98
N GLY A 324 -13.07 -10.12 5.76
CA GLY A 324 -12.92 -9.11 6.81
C GLY A 324 -11.72 -9.31 7.74
N VAL A 325 -10.81 -10.24 7.43
CA VAL A 325 -9.63 -10.54 8.26
C VAL A 325 -8.45 -9.65 7.86
N LEU A 326 -7.69 -9.21 8.87
CA LEU A 326 -6.47 -8.42 8.71
C LEU A 326 -5.39 -9.20 7.94
N ASN A 327 -4.84 -8.59 6.91
CA ASN A 327 -3.78 -9.13 6.06
C ASN A 327 -2.63 -8.13 5.88
N GLY A 328 -1.56 -8.57 5.23
CA GLY A 328 -0.36 -7.77 5.00
C GLY A 328 -0.62 -6.44 4.28
N ASP A 329 -1.64 -6.39 3.42
CA ASP A 329 -2.08 -5.19 2.70
C ASP A 329 -2.38 -4.02 3.64
N LEU A 330 -3.30 -4.22 4.60
CA LEU A 330 -3.68 -3.18 5.54
C LEU A 330 -2.60 -2.94 6.60
N ILE A 331 -1.90 -3.99 7.05
CA ILE A 331 -0.82 -3.87 8.04
C ILE A 331 0.30 -2.99 7.48
N ASN A 332 0.83 -3.32 6.32
CA ASN A 332 1.95 -2.58 5.72
C ASN A 332 1.54 -1.16 5.36
N ALA A 333 0.35 -0.95 4.80
CA ALA A 333 -0.19 0.37 4.52
C ALA A 333 -0.29 1.23 5.79
N THR A 334 -0.80 0.65 6.89
CA THR A 334 -0.95 1.35 8.17
C THR A 334 0.40 1.71 8.78
N VAL A 335 1.31 0.73 8.87
CA VAL A 335 2.68 0.95 9.39
C VAL A 335 3.40 2.01 8.56
N TYR A 336 3.34 1.94 7.23
CA TYR A 336 3.92 2.93 6.34
C TYR A 336 3.40 4.35 6.62
N ASN A 337 2.07 4.52 6.76
CA ASN A 337 1.46 5.83 7.03
C ASN A 337 1.84 6.39 8.41
N VAL A 338 1.92 5.52 9.43
CA VAL A 338 2.41 5.89 10.76
C VAL A 338 3.86 6.35 10.68
N LEU A 339 4.75 5.56 10.07
CA LEU A 339 6.17 5.91 9.93
C LEU A 339 6.38 7.17 9.08
N SER A 340 5.57 7.38 8.05
CA SER A 340 5.60 8.61 7.22
C SER A 340 5.20 9.86 8.00
N SER A 341 4.49 9.70 9.12
CA SER A 341 4.04 10.79 9.99
C SER A 341 4.97 11.07 11.18
N VAL A 342 6.11 10.38 11.23
CA VAL A 342 7.08 10.47 12.34
C VAL A 342 8.49 10.72 11.79
N ARG A 343 9.20 11.65 12.44
CA ARG A 343 10.59 12.02 12.14
C ARG A 343 11.52 10.85 12.40
N ALA A 344 12.69 10.84 11.76
CA ALA A 344 13.68 9.79 11.94
C ALA A 344 15.04 10.40 12.34
N PRO A 345 15.17 10.99 13.55
CA PRO A 345 16.34 11.80 13.89
C PRO A 345 17.67 11.05 13.81
N SER A 346 17.67 9.73 14.04
CA SER A 346 18.84 8.87 13.86
C SER A 346 19.43 8.85 12.44
N HIS A 347 18.68 9.30 11.45
CA HIS A 347 19.05 9.30 10.04
C HIS A 347 19.07 10.71 9.42
N GLU A 348 18.84 11.74 10.21
CA GLU A 348 18.82 13.13 9.78
C GLU A 348 20.21 13.78 9.96
N ILE A 349 20.67 14.56 8.98
CA ILE A 349 21.98 15.25 9.09
C ILE A 349 21.96 16.33 10.15
N SER A 350 20.85 17.05 10.24
CA SER A 350 20.72 18.20 11.14
C SER A 350 20.59 17.78 12.61
N SER A 351 20.60 16.48 12.90
CA SER A 351 20.58 15.96 14.26
C SER A 351 21.88 16.26 14.99
N SER A 352 21.78 16.94 16.13
CA SER A 352 22.93 17.17 16.99
C SER A 352 23.38 15.87 17.68
N PRO A 353 24.66 15.76 18.10
CA PRO A 353 25.13 14.59 18.85
C PRO A 353 24.31 14.30 20.12
N ALA A 354 23.79 15.35 20.77
CA ALA A 354 22.91 15.21 21.93
C ALA A 354 21.56 14.55 21.59
N VAL A 355 20.97 14.88 20.44
CA VAL A 355 19.74 14.22 19.96
C VAL A 355 20.01 12.76 19.63
N LEU A 356 21.12 12.46 18.97
CA LEU A 356 21.50 11.08 18.65
C LEU A 356 21.73 10.23 19.91
N ALA A 357 22.42 10.78 20.91
CA ALA A 357 22.61 10.10 22.19
C ALA A 357 21.29 9.84 22.92
N LYS A 358 20.36 10.82 22.89
CA LYS A 358 19.01 10.66 23.46
C LYS A 358 18.22 9.57 22.75
N VAL A 359 18.23 9.56 21.41
CA VAL A 359 17.55 8.53 20.61
C VAL A 359 18.12 7.14 20.90
N ALA A 360 19.45 6.99 20.93
CA ALA A 360 20.10 5.72 21.26
C ALA A 360 19.71 5.23 22.66
N SER A 361 19.71 6.13 23.65
CA SER A 361 19.27 5.80 25.02
C SER A 361 17.80 5.34 25.04
N SER A 362 16.90 6.07 24.39
CA SER A 362 15.47 5.72 24.34
C SER A 362 15.17 4.42 23.59
N LEU A 363 16.00 4.03 22.62
CA LEU A 363 15.89 2.74 21.93
C LEU A 363 16.43 1.57 22.77
N SER A 364 17.38 1.83 23.67
CA SER A 364 17.97 0.79 24.53
C SER A 364 17.10 0.45 25.75
N TYR A 365 16.36 1.43 26.28
CA TYR A 365 15.51 1.26 27.46
C TYR A 365 14.04 1.13 27.05
N VAL A 366 13.57 -0.12 26.91
CA VAL A 366 12.23 -0.46 26.41
C VAL A 366 11.31 -1.00 27.52
N GLU A 367 11.74 -0.92 28.78
CA GLU A 367 10.98 -1.46 29.91
C GLU A 367 9.55 -0.93 29.95
N GLY A 368 8.58 -1.83 30.12
CA GLY A 368 7.17 -1.49 30.25
C GLY A 368 6.49 -1.00 28.97
N CYS A 369 7.18 -0.98 27.82
CA CYS A 369 6.50 -0.75 26.53
C CYS A 369 5.60 -1.94 26.21
N TYR A 370 4.34 -1.59 25.99
CA TYR A 370 3.22 -2.46 25.65
C TYR A 370 2.96 -3.56 26.68
N GLY A 371 2.82 -3.16 27.95
CA GLY A 371 2.38 -4.03 29.05
C GLY A 371 0.87 -4.33 29.08
N ALA A 372 0.18 -4.28 27.94
CA ALA A 372 -1.25 -4.58 27.85
C ALA A 372 -1.50 -6.10 27.95
N ASN A 373 -2.68 -6.51 28.40
CA ASN A 373 -3.07 -7.94 28.44
C ASN A 373 -3.67 -8.43 27.11
N HIS A 374 -3.45 -7.71 26.00
CA HIS A 374 -3.97 -8.07 24.67
C HIS A 374 -3.03 -7.56 23.58
N ASP A 375 -2.97 -8.26 22.44
CA ASP A 375 -2.24 -7.82 21.25
C ASP A 375 -3.02 -6.74 20.45
N THR A 376 -2.32 -6.00 19.59
CA THR A 376 -2.98 -5.02 18.70
C THR A 376 -3.56 -5.64 17.43
N LEU A 377 -3.23 -6.88 17.06
CA LEU A 377 -3.79 -7.51 15.87
C LEU A 377 -5.31 -7.73 16.01
N GLN A 378 -5.80 -7.98 17.24
CA GLN A 378 -7.24 -8.06 17.53
C GLN A 378 -7.92 -6.69 17.75
N ALA A 379 -7.16 -5.59 17.80
CA ALA A 379 -7.71 -4.26 18.09
C ALA A 379 -8.30 -3.61 16.83
N VAL A 380 -9.53 -4.02 16.46
CA VAL A 380 -10.23 -3.57 15.23
C VAL A 380 -10.23 -2.04 15.06
N GLY A 381 -10.35 -1.28 16.14
CA GLY A 381 -10.35 0.19 16.10
C GLY A 381 -9.04 0.83 15.62
N LEU A 382 -7.92 0.10 15.64
CA LEU A 382 -6.63 0.57 15.11
C LEU A 382 -6.48 0.33 13.61
N TRP A 383 -7.24 -0.61 13.05
CA TRP A 383 -7.15 -1.05 11.65
C TRP A 383 -8.25 -0.42 10.80
N THR A 384 -8.22 0.91 10.68
CA THR A 384 -9.25 1.67 9.98
C THR A 384 -8.97 1.77 8.47
N ASN A 385 -10.01 2.13 7.71
CA ASN A 385 -9.89 2.39 6.27
C ASN A 385 -8.94 3.58 6.01
N LEU A 386 -8.05 3.48 5.03
CA LEU A 386 -7.06 4.52 4.67
C LEU A 386 -7.42 5.31 3.39
N SER A 387 -8.70 5.44 3.06
CA SER A 387 -9.14 5.98 1.76
C SER A 387 -9.07 7.50 1.59
N SER A 388 -8.70 8.25 2.63
CA SER A 388 -8.53 9.71 2.56
C SER A 388 -7.48 10.16 3.56
N ILE A 389 -6.94 11.36 3.36
CA ILE A 389 -5.97 11.97 4.28
C ILE A 389 -6.51 12.12 5.70
N GLU A 390 -7.80 12.45 5.86
CA GLU A 390 -8.45 12.55 7.17
C GLU A 390 -8.45 11.19 7.89
N LYS A 391 -8.78 10.12 7.17
CA LYS A 391 -8.77 8.76 7.73
C LYS A 391 -7.36 8.28 8.06
N ILE A 392 -6.39 8.57 7.20
CA ILE A 392 -4.96 8.31 7.48
C ILE A 392 -4.55 9.03 8.77
N ASN A 393 -4.82 10.33 8.88
CA ASN A 393 -4.45 11.11 10.05
C ASN A 393 -5.13 10.62 11.34
N ASN A 394 -6.38 10.15 11.25
CA ASN A 394 -7.07 9.52 12.37
C ASN A 394 -6.39 8.20 12.77
N ALA A 395 -6.13 7.31 11.81
CA ALA A 395 -5.43 6.04 12.06
C ALA A 395 -4.08 6.28 12.74
N VAL A 396 -3.26 7.17 12.19
CA VAL A 396 -1.96 7.56 12.76
C VAL A 396 -2.12 8.10 14.17
N SER A 397 -3.08 8.98 14.40
CA SER A 397 -3.30 9.57 15.73
C SER A 397 -3.70 8.53 16.77
N LEU A 398 -4.54 7.56 16.39
CA LEU A 398 -4.93 6.44 17.25
C LEU A 398 -3.75 5.52 17.56
N TRP A 399 -2.95 5.16 16.57
CA TRP A 399 -1.75 4.34 16.77
C TRP A 399 -0.76 4.98 17.73
N ILE A 400 -0.38 6.25 17.48
CA ILE A 400 0.55 6.96 18.35
C ILE A 400 -0.03 7.10 19.76
N LEU A 401 -1.31 7.44 19.90
CA LEU A 401 -1.98 7.52 21.20
C LEU A 401 -1.94 6.19 21.95
N THR A 402 -2.27 5.08 21.29
CA THR A 402 -2.27 3.75 21.91
C THR A 402 -0.87 3.36 22.37
N LEU A 403 0.17 3.58 21.55
CA LEU A 403 1.55 3.28 21.94
C LEU A 403 2.00 4.12 23.14
N GLU A 404 1.70 5.42 23.15
CA GLU A 404 2.00 6.31 24.28
C GLU A 404 1.31 5.85 25.58
N LYS A 405 0.01 5.51 25.49
CA LYS A 405 -0.79 5.10 26.65
C LYS A 405 -0.45 3.71 27.17
N GLN A 406 0.13 2.86 26.32
CA GLN A 406 0.59 1.52 26.69
C GLN A 406 2.09 1.50 27.06
N GLY A 407 2.65 2.61 27.53
CA GLY A 407 4.01 2.66 28.08
C GLY A 407 5.14 2.85 27.07
N CYS A 408 4.88 2.86 25.77
CA CYS A 408 5.91 2.97 24.72
C CYS A 408 6.37 4.42 24.43
N HIS A 409 6.08 5.38 25.31
CA HIS A 409 6.42 6.79 25.15
C HIS A 409 7.91 7.05 24.81
N ASN A 410 8.86 6.31 25.41
CA ASN A 410 10.28 6.43 25.10
C ASN A 410 10.61 6.04 23.65
N LEU A 411 10.04 4.93 23.18
CA LEU A 411 10.19 4.51 21.78
C LEU A 411 9.51 5.47 20.81
N VAL A 412 8.33 5.99 21.14
CA VAL A 412 7.66 7.01 20.32
C VAL A 412 8.53 8.27 20.21
N ASN A 413 9.14 8.69 21.32
CA ASN A 413 10.05 9.85 21.36
C ASN A 413 11.37 9.63 20.61
N ALA A 414 11.80 8.38 20.42
CA ALA A 414 12.96 8.03 19.60
C ALA A 414 12.71 8.21 18.10
N GLY A 415 11.47 8.48 17.68
CA GLY A 415 11.08 8.70 16.29
C GLY A 415 10.72 7.41 15.56
N ALA A 416 10.80 7.43 14.23
CA ALA A 416 10.26 6.39 13.36
C ALA A 416 10.81 4.99 13.67
N ALA A 417 12.11 4.86 13.99
CA ALA A 417 12.70 3.57 14.36
C ALA A 417 12.10 3.00 15.65
N GLY A 418 11.89 3.85 16.67
CA GLY A 418 11.27 3.43 17.92
C GLY A 418 9.78 3.14 17.75
N VAL A 419 9.07 3.92 16.95
CA VAL A 419 7.66 3.64 16.62
C VAL A 419 7.52 2.30 15.88
N ALA A 420 8.40 1.99 14.93
CA ALA A 420 8.42 0.70 14.25
C ALA A 420 8.59 -0.46 15.25
N GLN A 421 9.59 -0.38 16.13
CA GLN A 421 9.80 -1.35 17.21
C GLN A 421 8.56 -1.47 18.12
N ALA A 422 7.99 -0.34 18.56
CA ALA A 422 6.82 -0.33 19.45
C ALA A 422 5.59 -0.98 18.81
N MET A 423 5.34 -0.75 17.52
CA MET A 423 4.27 -1.40 16.77
C MET A 423 4.48 -2.91 16.70
N VAL A 424 5.68 -3.37 16.36
CA VAL A 424 6.00 -4.80 16.24
C VAL A 424 5.89 -5.51 17.59
N LEU A 425 6.36 -4.89 18.67
CA LEU A 425 6.16 -5.40 20.03
C LEU A 425 4.67 -5.53 20.35
N SER A 426 3.88 -4.52 19.98
CA SER A 426 2.43 -4.52 20.22
C SER A 426 1.67 -5.62 19.48
N PHE A 427 2.14 -6.04 18.29
CA PHE A 427 1.49 -7.09 17.50
C PHE A 427 1.58 -8.46 18.18
N GLY A 428 2.69 -8.75 18.85
CA GLY A 428 2.89 -10.00 19.58
C GLY A 428 2.57 -9.91 21.07
N ASN A 429 2.15 -8.75 21.58
CA ASN A 429 2.15 -8.48 23.00
C ASN A 429 3.51 -8.81 23.66
N PHE A 430 4.60 -8.39 23.03
CA PHE A 430 5.93 -8.53 23.59
C PHE A 430 6.14 -7.47 24.67
N ARG A 431 6.59 -7.92 25.85
CA ARG A 431 6.83 -7.05 26.99
C ARG A 431 8.27 -7.17 27.47
N PHE A 432 8.96 -6.05 27.56
CA PHE A 432 10.24 -5.98 28.27
C PHE A 432 9.99 -5.75 29.76
N SER A 433 10.36 -6.75 30.55
CA SER A 433 10.56 -6.64 31.99
C SER A 433 12.01 -6.20 32.25
N ASN A 434 12.35 -5.86 33.50
CA ASN A 434 13.69 -5.40 33.89
C ASN A 434 14.84 -6.33 33.44
N GLN A 435 14.56 -7.64 33.37
CA GLN A 435 15.57 -8.66 33.19
C GLN A 435 15.32 -9.58 31.99
N HIS A 436 14.14 -9.52 31.36
CA HIS A 436 13.78 -10.46 30.29
C HIS A 436 12.71 -9.88 29.35
N LEU A 437 12.63 -10.46 28.16
CA LEU A 437 11.56 -10.25 27.18
C LEU A 437 10.55 -11.38 27.27
N GLU A 438 9.28 -11.04 27.32
CA GLU A 438 8.15 -11.98 27.36
C GLU A 438 7.36 -11.89 26.07
N PHE A 439 6.95 -13.01 25.50
CA PHE A 439 5.95 -13.08 24.45
C PHE A 439 4.61 -13.46 25.09
N ASN A 440 3.67 -12.50 25.19
CA ASN A 440 2.44 -12.65 25.98
C ASN A 440 1.16 -12.76 25.14
N MET A 441 1.27 -13.29 23.92
CA MET A 441 0.08 -13.52 23.10
C MET A 441 -0.65 -14.79 23.52
N HIS A 442 -1.97 -14.72 23.63
CA HIS A 442 -2.77 -15.87 24.02
C HIS A 442 -2.72 -16.97 22.93
N PRO A 443 -2.46 -18.25 23.27
CA PRO A 443 -2.32 -19.34 22.30
C PRO A 443 -3.45 -19.46 21.26
N LYS A 444 -4.71 -19.23 21.63
CA LYS A 444 -5.87 -19.20 20.73
C LYS A 444 -5.71 -18.32 19.47
N PHE A 445 -4.85 -17.28 19.51
CA PHE A 445 -4.62 -16.39 18.38
C PHE A 445 -3.50 -16.85 17.43
N LEU A 446 -2.77 -17.92 17.77
CA LEU A 446 -1.66 -18.48 16.98
C LEU A 446 -2.13 -19.41 15.85
N HIS A 447 -3.28 -19.15 15.23
CA HIS A 447 -3.86 -19.96 14.16
C HIS A 447 -3.35 -19.58 12.76
N ARG A 448 -2.32 -18.72 12.68
CA ARG A 448 -1.66 -18.27 11.45
C ARG A 448 -0.15 -18.18 11.70
N ASP A 449 0.60 -18.21 10.61
CA ASP A 449 2.06 -18.10 10.69
C ASP A 449 2.45 -16.64 10.88
N PHE A 450 3.28 -16.38 11.87
CA PHE A 450 3.77 -15.05 12.22
C PHE A 450 5.29 -15.02 12.13
N TYR A 451 5.82 -13.90 11.65
CA TYR A 451 7.25 -13.68 11.54
C TYR A 451 7.60 -12.30 12.10
N PHE A 452 8.19 -12.28 13.29
CA PHE A 452 8.73 -11.10 13.93
C PHE A 452 10.23 -11.05 13.66
N ARG A 453 10.68 -10.00 12.96
CA ARG A 453 12.08 -9.83 12.56
C ARG A 453 12.74 -8.69 13.32
N ARG A 454 13.99 -8.94 13.72
CA ARG A 454 14.91 -7.97 14.33
C ARG A 454 14.28 -7.17 15.46
N LEU A 455 13.65 -7.87 16.40
CA LEU A 455 13.25 -7.28 17.66
C LEU A 455 14.52 -6.83 18.38
N ASN A 456 14.64 -5.53 18.62
CA ASN A 456 15.79 -5.00 19.32
C ASN A 456 15.70 -5.34 20.82
N TYR A 457 16.69 -6.08 21.32
CA TYR A 457 16.89 -6.33 22.76
C TYR A 457 18.16 -5.59 23.18
N GLY A 458 17.99 -4.44 23.83
CA GLY A 458 19.11 -3.58 24.20
C GLY A 458 19.64 -2.80 22.99
N ASN A 459 20.96 -2.73 22.81
CA ASN A 459 21.57 -1.86 21.79
C ASN A 459 22.17 -2.60 20.59
N MET A 460 22.45 -3.91 20.72
CA MET A 460 23.19 -4.68 19.71
C MET A 460 22.57 -6.03 19.38
N THR A 461 21.55 -6.48 20.12
CA THR A 461 20.98 -7.80 19.95
C THR A 461 19.67 -7.74 19.16
N HIS A 462 19.59 -8.56 18.11
CA HIS A 462 18.42 -8.67 17.25
C HIS A 462 17.85 -10.08 17.33
N ILE A 463 16.59 -10.17 17.75
CA ILE A 463 15.90 -11.45 17.95
C ILE A 463 14.85 -11.61 16.85
N ASN A 464 14.84 -12.81 16.26
CA ASN A 464 13.80 -13.25 15.32
C ASN A 464 12.93 -14.29 16.01
N VAL A 465 11.61 -14.07 15.99
CA VAL A 465 10.63 -14.99 16.56
C VAL A 465 9.64 -15.36 15.48
N THR A 466 9.45 -16.65 15.23
CA THR A 466 8.52 -17.16 14.25
C THR A 466 7.48 -18.04 14.93
N VAL A 467 6.23 -17.90 14.53
CA VAL A 467 5.15 -18.81 14.91
C VAL A 467 4.75 -19.55 13.64
N SER A 468 4.71 -20.87 13.70
CA SER A 468 4.24 -21.69 12.58
C SER A 468 3.22 -22.72 13.04
N VAL A 469 2.13 -22.84 12.29
CA VAL A 469 1.08 -23.84 12.54
C VAL A 469 1.45 -25.14 11.82
N GLN A 470 1.66 -26.21 12.59
CA GLN A 470 2.01 -27.53 12.07
C GLN A 470 0.80 -28.27 11.46
N GLU A 471 1.06 -29.41 10.83
CA GLU A 471 0.04 -30.29 10.24
C GLU A 471 -0.94 -30.86 11.27
N ASN A 472 -0.49 -31.04 12.53
CA ASN A 472 -1.33 -31.45 13.65
C ASN A 472 -2.22 -30.31 14.21
N ASN A 473 -2.27 -29.16 13.52
CA ASN A 473 -2.97 -27.93 13.91
C ASN A 473 -2.47 -27.29 15.21
N LYS A 474 -1.30 -27.68 15.75
CA LYS A 474 -0.65 -27.02 16.87
C LYS A 474 0.33 -25.96 16.38
N ALA A 475 0.42 -24.87 17.12
CA ALA A 475 1.42 -23.84 16.87
C ALA A 475 2.74 -24.20 17.58
N ILE A 476 3.86 -23.87 16.92
CA ILE A 476 5.19 -23.89 17.53
C ILE A 476 5.84 -22.52 17.39
N ILE A 477 6.75 -22.20 18.31
CA ILE A 477 7.54 -20.97 18.28
C ILE A 477 8.97 -21.35 17.93
N SER A 478 9.59 -20.66 16.98
CA SER A 478 11.02 -20.79 16.72
C SER A 478 11.74 -19.46 16.92
N VAL A 479 12.91 -19.51 17.55
CA VAL A 479 13.67 -18.32 17.94
C VAL A 479 15.08 -18.43 17.39
N ALA A 480 15.58 -17.35 16.79
CA ALA A 480 16.96 -17.20 16.36
C ALA A 480 17.47 -15.80 16.69
N ILE A 481 18.79 -15.66 16.75
CA ILE A 481 19.47 -14.40 17.03
C ILE A 481 20.43 -14.07 15.90
N ASP A 482 20.15 -12.98 15.17
CA ASP A 482 20.96 -12.55 14.02
C ASP A 482 22.29 -11.93 14.46
N ARG A 483 22.23 -11.19 15.57
CA ARG A 483 23.34 -10.45 16.15
C ARG A 483 23.16 -10.44 17.65
N SER A 484 24.23 -10.67 18.40
CA SER A 484 24.23 -10.55 19.86
C SER A 484 25.51 -9.92 20.39
N ASP A 485 25.40 -9.30 21.56
CA ASP A 485 26.52 -8.87 22.39
C ASP A 485 26.83 -9.86 23.53
N LYS A 486 25.88 -10.76 23.85
CA LYS A 486 25.93 -11.71 24.95
C LYS A 486 25.35 -13.07 24.55
N ASN A 487 25.46 -14.04 25.44
CA ASN A 487 24.73 -15.30 25.37
C ASN A 487 23.30 -15.09 25.87
N TYR A 488 22.33 -15.46 25.05
CA TYR A 488 20.91 -15.36 25.37
C TYR A 488 20.29 -16.75 25.50
N TYR A 489 19.34 -16.88 26.40
CA TYR A 489 18.64 -18.11 26.72
C TYR A 489 17.13 -17.90 26.55
N ALA A 490 16.42 -18.97 26.21
CA ALA A 490 14.97 -18.99 26.16
C ALA A 490 14.38 -20.20 26.89
N CYS A 491 13.14 -20.02 27.37
CA CYS A 491 12.27 -21.07 27.86
C CYS A 491 10.84 -20.83 27.38
N ASP A 492 10.07 -21.90 27.27
CA ASP A 492 8.65 -21.86 26.93
C ASP A 492 7.79 -21.51 28.16
N GLY A 493 6.46 -21.50 27.98
CA GLY A 493 5.51 -21.09 29.01
C GLY A 493 5.73 -21.80 30.36
N GLY A 494 5.88 -21.01 31.43
CA GLY A 494 6.13 -21.49 32.79
C GLY A 494 7.59 -21.83 33.11
N CYS A 495 8.48 -21.91 32.12
CA CYS A 495 9.92 -22.13 32.29
C CYS A 495 10.29 -23.31 33.23
N LEU A 496 9.55 -24.42 33.10
CA LEU A 496 9.78 -25.62 33.91
C LEU A 496 11.04 -26.40 33.51
N ASP A 497 11.39 -26.32 32.22
CA ASP A 497 12.53 -26.99 31.61
C ASP A 497 13.81 -26.12 31.71
N GLU A 498 14.98 -26.73 31.52
CA GLU A 498 16.25 -25.99 31.56
C GLU A 498 16.35 -24.92 30.45
N PRO A 499 16.90 -23.72 30.73
CA PRO A 499 17.04 -22.68 29.73
C PRO A 499 17.89 -23.10 28.52
N VAL A 500 17.34 -22.91 27.32
CA VAL A 500 17.99 -23.28 26.06
C VAL A 500 18.83 -22.11 25.56
N LEU A 501 20.12 -22.34 25.31
CA LEU A 501 21.01 -21.36 24.70
C LEU A 501 20.59 -21.08 23.24
N LEU A 502 20.44 -19.80 22.92
CA LEU A 502 20.08 -19.32 21.59
C LEU A 502 21.32 -18.97 20.76
N GLY A 503 21.16 -19.03 19.44
CA GLY A 503 22.19 -18.67 18.46
C GLY A 503 21.58 -18.29 17.12
N PRO A 504 22.37 -18.28 16.03
CA PRO A 504 21.86 -17.95 14.70
C PRO A 504 20.94 -19.03 14.13
N GLU A 505 21.06 -20.27 14.59
CA GLU A 505 20.14 -21.34 14.21
C GLU A 505 18.83 -21.28 15.01
N TYR A 506 17.72 -21.49 14.31
CA TYR A 506 16.40 -21.54 14.94
C TYR A 506 16.29 -22.67 15.96
N LYS A 507 15.92 -22.33 17.18
CA LYS A 507 15.52 -23.27 18.24
C LYS A 507 14.00 -23.24 18.39
N THR A 508 13.39 -24.41 18.43
CA THR A 508 11.93 -24.56 18.46
C THR A 508 11.44 -24.88 19.87
N PHE A 509 10.34 -24.26 20.25
CA PHE A 509 9.67 -24.38 21.54
C PHE A 509 8.19 -24.71 21.32
N PRO A 510 7.62 -25.67 22.07
CA PRO A 510 6.18 -25.92 22.04
C PRO A 510 5.43 -24.73 22.65
N VAL A 511 4.25 -24.43 22.12
CA VAL A 511 3.37 -23.43 22.75
C VAL A 511 2.68 -24.08 23.94
N LYS A 512 2.92 -23.56 25.15
CA LYS A 512 2.26 -23.99 26.37
C LYS A 512 1.16 -22.97 26.78
N LEU A 513 0.08 -23.46 27.38
CA LEU A 513 -0.98 -22.68 28.01
C LEU A 513 -0.88 -22.88 29.52
N THR A 514 -0.92 -21.78 30.27
CA THR A 514 -0.82 -21.78 31.73
C THR A 514 -2.11 -21.29 32.38
N ASP A 515 -2.37 -21.71 33.62
CA ASP A 515 -3.44 -21.18 34.48
C ASP A 515 -2.87 -20.60 35.79
N PRO A 516 -2.92 -19.27 36.04
CA PRO A 516 -3.40 -18.23 35.13
C PRO A 516 -2.51 -18.05 33.89
N VAL A 517 -3.04 -17.37 32.87
CA VAL A 517 -2.31 -17.15 31.61
C VAL A 517 -1.09 -16.25 31.83
N THR A 518 0.08 -16.75 31.45
CA THR A 518 1.36 -16.04 31.46
C THR A 518 1.97 -16.01 30.05
N GLY A 519 3.22 -15.55 29.94
CA GLY A 519 3.96 -15.59 28.68
C GLY A 519 4.16 -17.00 28.15
N ILE A 520 4.15 -17.11 26.82
CA ILE A 520 4.35 -18.37 26.08
C ILE A 520 5.82 -18.59 25.69
N LEU A 521 6.65 -17.55 25.79
CA LEU A 521 8.09 -17.58 25.56
C LEU A 521 8.75 -16.48 26.41
N TYR A 522 9.87 -16.83 27.04
CA TYR A 522 10.70 -15.91 27.82
C TYR A 522 12.12 -15.91 27.26
N LEU A 523 12.75 -14.74 27.15
CA LEU A 523 14.12 -14.59 26.66
C LEU A 523 14.93 -13.66 27.57
N THR A 524 16.15 -14.06 27.95
CA THR A 524 17.08 -13.20 28.70
C THR A 524 18.54 -13.57 28.46
N TYR A 525 19.44 -12.63 28.73
CA TYR A 525 20.88 -12.90 28.79
C TYR A 525 21.32 -13.45 30.16
N ASP A 526 20.50 -13.31 31.21
CA ASP A 526 20.82 -13.78 32.56
C ASP A 526 20.26 -15.19 32.77
N LYS A 527 21.14 -16.19 32.64
CA LYS A 527 20.77 -17.60 32.81
C LYS A 527 20.20 -17.87 34.21
N LYS A 528 20.81 -17.29 35.25
CA LYS A 528 20.41 -17.54 36.63
C LYS A 528 19.01 -16.96 36.88
N HIS A 529 18.77 -15.73 36.41
CA HIS A 529 17.44 -15.14 36.43
C HIS A 529 16.41 -16.04 35.74
N MET A 530 16.74 -16.62 34.59
CA MET A 530 15.85 -17.54 33.88
C MET A 530 15.56 -18.82 34.68
N GLU A 531 16.56 -19.39 35.34
CA GLU A 531 16.40 -20.57 36.22
C GLU A 531 15.53 -20.25 37.45
N ASP A 532 15.61 -19.02 37.95
CA ASP A 532 14.82 -18.54 39.08
C ASP A 532 13.35 -18.21 38.69
N LEU A 533 13.06 -17.91 37.40
CA LEU A 533 11.71 -17.56 36.93
C LEU A 533 10.68 -18.65 37.21
N LYS A 534 11.06 -19.94 37.17
CA LYS A 534 10.15 -21.06 37.48
C LYS A 534 9.59 -21.00 38.89
N HIS A 535 10.28 -20.33 39.82
CA HIS A 535 9.85 -20.13 41.20
C HIS A 535 9.02 -18.85 41.38
N ALA A 536 9.16 -17.89 40.47
CA ALA A 536 8.43 -16.62 40.49
C ALA A 536 7.12 -16.68 39.68
N ILE A 537 7.05 -17.52 38.65
CA ILE A 537 5.86 -17.72 37.83
C ILE A 537 4.92 -18.67 38.59
N HIS A 538 3.96 -18.10 39.30
CA HIS A 538 2.98 -18.85 40.07
C HIS A 538 1.84 -19.35 39.16
N VAL A 539 2.01 -20.57 38.64
CA VAL A 539 1.02 -21.27 37.80
C VAL A 539 0.52 -22.52 38.50
N LYS A 540 -0.78 -22.79 38.39
CA LYS A 540 -1.42 -24.02 38.89
C LYS A 540 -1.22 -25.18 37.95
N GLU A 541 -1.33 -24.90 36.65
CA GLU A 541 -1.22 -25.88 35.59
C GLU A 541 -0.44 -25.29 34.42
N VAL A 542 0.41 -26.13 33.82
CA VAL A 542 1.12 -25.85 32.57
C VAL A 542 0.87 -27.04 31.66
N SER A 543 0.16 -26.82 30.55
CA SER A 543 -0.12 -27.85 29.57
C SER A 543 0.23 -27.36 28.16
N GLU A 544 0.51 -28.28 27.24
CA GLU A 544 0.69 -27.91 25.85
C GLU A 544 -0.62 -27.33 25.29
N ALA A 545 -0.54 -26.24 24.54
CA ALA A 545 -1.72 -25.59 24.00
C ALA A 545 -2.51 -26.55 23.09
N PRO A 546 -3.86 -26.54 23.18
CA PRO A 546 -4.68 -27.41 22.37
C PRO A 546 -4.52 -27.08 20.88
N ALA A 547 -4.68 -28.11 20.04
CA ALA A 547 -4.68 -27.94 18.60
C ALA A 547 -5.83 -27.00 18.17
N HIS A 548 -5.56 -26.14 17.19
CA HIS A 548 -6.58 -25.27 16.63
C HIS A 548 -7.66 -26.07 15.89
N GLU A 549 -8.89 -25.56 15.95
CA GLU A 549 -10.01 -26.18 15.25
C GLU A 549 -9.77 -26.17 13.73
N HIS A 550 -9.89 -27.34 13.10
CA HIS A 550 -9.58 -27.51 11.66
C HIS A 550 -10.35 -26.51 10.78
N HIS A 551 -11.61 -26.24 11.12
CA HIS A 551 -12.45 -25.34 10.34
C HIS A 551 -12.00 -23.87 10.41
N VAL A 552 -11.31 -23.44 11.49
CA VAL A 552 -10.72 -22.10 11.61
C VAL A 552 -9.53 -22.00 10.66
N LEU A 553 -8.64 -23.00 10.68
CA LEU A 553 -7.51 -23.06 9.77
C LEU A 553 -7.94 -23.16 8.30
N ALA A 554 -8.96 -23.96 8.01
CA ALA A 554 -9.54 -24.09 6.67
C ALA A 554 -10.14 -22.76 6.19
N LEU A 555 -10.82 -22.02 7.07
CA LEU A 555 -11.36 -20.70 6.76
C LEU A 555 -10.26 -19.72 6.37
N HIS A 556 -9.14 -19.68 7.11
CA HIS A 556 -8.03 -18.80 6.77
C HIS A 556 -7.29 -19.24 5.49
N LYS A 557 -7.05 -20.54 5.29
CA LYS A 557 -6.33 -21.05 4.10
C LYS A 557 -7.15 -20.99 2.82
N HIS A 558 -8.46 -21.27 2.89
CA HIS A 558 -9.31 -21.47 1.71
C HIS A 558 -10.45 -20.45 1.58
N GLY A 559 -10.75 -19.65 2.62
CA GLY A 559 -11.83 -18.66 2.61
C GLY A 559 -13.20 -19.24 2.98
N HIS A 560 -13.27 -20.55 3.25
CA HIS A 560 -14.49 -21.23 3.70
C HIS A 560 -14.17 -22.33 4.71
N ARG A 561 -15.12 -22.60 5.62
CA ARG A 561 -14.95 -23.54 6.74
C ARG A 561 -14.74 -25.00 6.31
N LEU A 562 -15.12 -25.34 5.08
CA LEU A 562 -15.15 -26.72 4.58
C LEU A 562 -13.82 -27.27 4.04
N GLY A 563 -12.77 -26.44 3.85
CA GLY A 563 -11.42 -26.89 3.46
C GLY A 563 -11.38 -27.84 2.25
N GLY A 564 -11.29 -27.30 1.03
CA GLY A 564 -11.37 -28.10 -0.21
C GLY A 564 -12.76 -28.13 -0.86
N LEU A 565 -12.82 -28.59 -2.14
CA LEU A 565 -14.03 -28.54 -2.99
C LEU A 565 -15.25 -29.19 -2.31
N PRO A 566 -16.46 -28.60 -2.41
CA PRO A 566 -17.66 -29.06 -1.72
C PRO A 566 -17.96 -30.54 -2.00
N THR A 567 -18.50 -31.28 -1.03
CA THR A 567 -18.93 -32.69 -1.22
C THR A 567 -19.88 -32.86 -2.42
N PHE A 568 -20.72 -31.85 -2.71
CA PHE A 568 -21.57 -31.83 -3.91
C PHE A 568 -20.78 -31.93 -5.21
N PHE A 569 -19.58 -31.33 -5.30
CA PHE A 569 -18.71 -31.43 -6.48
C PHE A 569 -18.27 -32.89 -6.73
N TRP A 570 -17.87 -33.60 -5.67
CA TRP A 570 -17.48 -35.01 -5.75
C TRP A 570 -18.67 -35.92 -6.03
N VAL A 571 -19.84 -35.63 -5.46
CA VAL A 571 -21.09 -36.33 -5.77
C VAL A 571 -21.50 -36.10 -7.22
N ALA A 572 -21.38 -34.87 -7.74
CA ALA A 572 -21.68 -34.55 -9.14
C ALA A 572 -20.74 -35.27 -10.11
N ILE A 573 -19.43 -35.32 -9.80
CA ILE A 573 -18.46 -36.13 -10.57
C ILE A 573 -18.81 -37.61 -10.51
N GLY A 574 -19.14 -38.14 -9.32
CA GLY A 574 -19.58 -39.53 -9.15
C GLY A 574 -20.81 -39.84 -10.00
N CYS A 575 -21.84 -38.97 -9.97
CA CYS A 575 -23.03 -39.10 -10.80
C CYS A 575 -22.70 -39.05 -12.30
N LEU A 576 -21.80 -38.15 -12.73
CA LEU A 576 -21.40 -38.02 -14.13
C LEU A 576 -20.65 -39.26 -14.62
N ILE A 577 -19.76 -39.82 -13.79
CA ILE A 577 -19.07 -41.08 -14.07
C ILE A 577 -20.10 -42.21 -14.23
N VAL A 578 -21.06 -42.34 -13.32
CA VAL A 578 -22.11 -43.38 -13.42
C VAL A 578 -22.94 -43.21 -14.70
N ILE A 579 -23.39 -42.00 -15.02
CA ILE A 579 -24.16 -41.71 -16.24
C ILE A 579 -23.34 -42.05 -17.49
N PHE A 580 -22.06 -41.69 -17.52
CA PHE A 580 -21.16 -42.02 -18.61
C PHE A 580 -21.01 -43.53 -18.80
N HIS A 581 -20.82 -44.29 -17.72
CA HIS A 581 -20.70 -45.75 -17.79
C HIS A 581 -22.03 -46.41 -18.22
N LEU A 582 -23.18 -45.90 -17.78
CA LEU A 582 -24.48 -46.36 -18.27
C LEU A 582 -24.67 -46.08 -19.76
N PHE A 583 -24.21 -44.92 -20.24
CA PHE A 583 -24.24 -44.59 -21.66
C PHE A 583 -23.31 -45.51 -22.47
N LEU A 584 -22.10 -45.77 -21.97
CA LEU A 584 -21.12 -46.66 -22.60
C LEU A 584 -21.65 -48.09 -22.64
N PHE A 585 -22.27 -48.57 -21.55
CA PHE A 585 -22.93 -49.87 -21.50
C PHE A 585 -24.10 -49.94 -22.49
N LYS A 586 -24.94 -48.90 -22.57
CA LYS A 586 -26.02 -48.82 -23.57
C LYS A 586 -25.48 -48.85 -25.00
N LEU A 587 -24.35 -48.20 -25.27
CA LEU A 587 -23.72 -48.17 -26.59
C LEU A 587 -23.20 -49.57 -26.96
N ILE A 588 -22.46 -50.22 -26.05
CA ILE A 588 -21.98 -51.60 -26.23
C ILE A 588 -23.15 -52.58 -26.40
N TYR A 589 -24.19 -52.47 -25.57
CA TYR A 589 -25.37 -53.35 -25.65
C TYR A 589 -26.12 -53.19 -26.97
N ASN A 590 -26.34 -51.94 -27.40
CA ASN A 590 -26.97 -51.66 -28.70
C ASN A 590 -26.11 -52.13 -29.87
N GLU A 591 -24.78 -51.99 -29.78
CA GLU A 591 -23.87 -52.46 -30.83
C GLU A 591 -23.81 -54.00 -30.87
N TYR A 592 -23.79 -54.66 -29.72
CA TYR A 592 -23.81 -56.12 -29.61
C TYR A 592 -25.12 -56.74 -30.13
N ILE A 593 -26.27 -56.15 -29.79
CA ILE A 593 -27.57 -56.62 -30.30
C ILE A 593 -27.76 -56.31 -31.78
N ASN A 594 -27.35 -55.12 -32.25
CA ASN A 594 -27.38 -54.82 -33.69
C ASN A 594 -26.42 -55.72 -34.48
N TRP A 595 -25.32 -56.18 -33.88
CA TRP A 595 -24.44 -57.18 -34.47
C TRP A 595 -25.12 -58.56 -34.53
N GLN A 596 -25.85 -58.97 -33.50
CA GLN A 596 -26.66 -60.19 -33.53
C GLN A 596 -27.77 -60.14 -34.60
N ASP A 597 -28.48 -59.02 -34.76
CA ASP A 597 -29.50 -58.88 -35.81
C ASP A 597 -28.89 -58.84 -37.22
N LYS A 598 -27.76 -58.14 -37.43
CA LYS A 598 -27.04 -58.18 -38.72
C LYS A 598 -26.46 -59.57 -39.01
N SER A 599 -26.03 -60.33 -38.01
CA SER A 599 -25.58 -61.71 -38.19
C SER A 599 -26.75 -62.65 -38.49
N ARG A 600 -27.90 -62.50 -37.83
CA ARG A 600 -29.13 -63.27 -38.14
C ARG A 600 -29.65 -63.01 -39.55
N ILE A 601 -29.59 -61.77 -40.05
CA ILE A 601 -29.99 -61.44 -41.43
C ILE A 601 -29.00 -62.02 -42.47
N LYS A 602 -27.72 -62.24 -42.10
CA LYS A 602 -26.73 -62.89 -42.98
C LYS A 602 -26.78 -64.42 -42.98
N TYR A 603 -27.25 -65.06 -41.92
CA TYR A 603 -27.41 -66.52 -41.84
C TYR A 603 -28.84 -67.02 -42.16
N GLY A 604 -29.85 -66.14 -42.18
CA GLY A 604 -31.23 -66.47 -42.58
C GLY A 604 -31.47 -66.62 -44.09
N LYS A 605 -30.46 -66.40 -44.95
CA LYS A 605 -30.55 -66.55 -46.41
C LYS A 605 -29.84 -67.78 -46.98
N LEU A 606 -29.38 -68.70 -46.12
CA LEU A 606 -28.72 -69.96 -46.52
C LEU A 606 -29.40 -71.23 -45.96
N ALA A 607 -30.61 -71.11 -45.44
CA ALA A 607 -31.43 -72.26 -45.05
C ALA A 607 -32.88 -72.01 -45.43
N TYR A 608 -33.20 -72.10 -46.72
CA TYR A 608 -34.35 -72.85 -47.26
C TYR A 608 -34.28 -72.84 -48.78
N LYS A 609 -34.23 -74.06 -49.31
CA LYS A 609 -34.51 -74.44 -50.69
C LYS A 609 -36.03 -74.45 -50.87
#